data_AF-A0A6J7IUN0-F1
#
_entry.id   AF-A0A6J7IUN0-F1
#
_cell.length_a   1.000
_cell.length_b   1.000
_cell.length_c   1.000
_cell.angle_alpha   90.00
_cell.angle_beta   90.00
_cell.angle_gamma   90.00
#
_symmetry.space_group_name_H-M   'P 1'
#
loop_
_entity.id
_entity.type
_entity.pdbx_description
1 polymer ?
#
loop_
_entity_poly.entity_id
_entity_poly.type
_entity_poly.pdbx_seq_one_letter_code
_entity_poly.pdbx_strand_id
1 'polypeptide(L)' 'MRSELRTHLANLSVPTILVTHDIIDARAIADEIIVLESGRITQQGRLSAIVDDPQSDYVRELLRGL' A
#
# COMPACT_ATOMS: atom_id res chain seq x y z
N MET A 1 12.19 -8.42 -11.00
CA MET A 1 11.49 -9.00 -9.84
C MET A 1 10.21 -8.24 -9.49
N ARG A 2 10.23 -6.92 -9.17
CA ARG A 2 9.00 -6.13 -8.90
C ARG A 2 7.96 -6.15 -10.03
N SER A 3 8.40 -6.08 -11.29
CA SER A 3 7.51 -6.10 -12.46
C SER A 3 6.78 -7.43 -12.68
N GLU A 4 7.34 -8.56 -12.22
CA GLU A 4 6.76 -9.89 -12.44
C GLU A 4 5.59 -10.16 -11.50
N LEU A 5 5.67 -9.67 -10.25
CA LEU A 5 4.57 -9.72 -9.28
C LEU A 5 3.36 -8.94 -9.79
N ARG A 6 3.59 -7.72 -10.31
CA ARG A 6 2.52 -6.88 -10.86
C ARG A 6 1.79 -7.56 -12.01
N THR A 7 2.53 -8.13 -12.96
CA THR A 7 1.95 -8.78 -14.14
C THR A 7 1.16 -10.04 -13.77
N HIS A 8 1.60 -10.82 -12.78
CA HIS A 8 0.86 -11.99 -12.35
C HIS A 8 -0.41 -11.63 -11.58
N LEU A 9 -0.31 -10.70 -10.61
CA LEU A 9 -1.47 -10.30 -9.80
C LEU A 9 -2.53 -9.57 -10.61
N ALA A 10 -2.12 -8.72 -11.58
CA ALA A 10 -3.07 -8.00 -12.45
C ALA A 10 -3.88 -8.92 -13.39
N ASN A 11 -3.38 -10.13 -13.68
CA ASN A 11 -4.05 -11.09 -14.55
C ASN A 11 -4.97 -12.07 -13.78
N LEU A 12 -5.00 -11.99 -12.45
CA LEU A 12 -5.89 -12.79 -11.64
C LEU A 12 -7.24 -12.08 -11.51
N SER A 13 -8.31 -12.70 -12.00
CA SER A 13 -9.68 -12.18 -11.85
C SER A 13 -10.29 -12.48 -10.48
N VAL A 14 -9.48 -12.42 -9.41
CA VAL A 14 -9.89 -12.68 -8.04
C VAL A 14 -9.42 -11.57 -7.10
N PRO A 15 -10.15 -11.31 -6.00
CA PRO A 15 -9.69 -10.40 -4.96
C PRO A 15 -8.31 -10.84 -4.44
N THR A 16 -7.39 -9.88 -4.35
CA THR A 16 -5.99 -10.14 -3.97
C THR A 16 -5.60 -9.20 -2.85
N ILE A 17 -4.88 -9.74 -1.86
CA ILE A 17 -4.22 -8.94 -0.81
C ILE A 17 -2.72 -9.02 -1.04
N LEU A 18 -2.10 -7.86 -1.22
CA LEU A 18 -0.64 -7.71 -1.25
C LEU A 18 -0.18 -7.15 0.10
N VAL A 19 0.77 -7.84 0.74
CA VAL A 19 1.45 -7.35 1.95
C VAL A 19 2.86 -6.91 1.56
N THR A 20 3.16 -5.64 1.79
CA THR A 20 4.47 -5.05 1.51
C THR A 20 4.82 -4.01 2.57
N HIS A 21 6.12 -3.74 2.72
CA HIS A 21 6.65 -2.65 3.53
C HIS A 21 7.03 -1.42 2.68
N ASP A 22 6.90 -1.51 1.36
CA ASP A 22 7.25 -0.45 0.41
C ASP A 22 6.00 0.15 -0.23
N ILE A 23 5.84 1.47 -0.05
CA ILE A 23 4.70 2.23 -0.56
C ILE A 23 4.69 2.35 -2.09
N ILE A 24 5.85 2.27 -2.76
CA ILE A 24 5.96 2.30 -4.22
C ILE A 24 5.29 1.04 -4.79
N ASP A 25 5.55 -0.12 -4.18
CA ASP A 25 4.94 -1.38 -4.61
C ASP A 25 3.44 -1.38 -4.33
N ALA A 26 3.01 -0.87 -3.17
CA ALA A 26 1.59 -0.72 -2.85
C ALA A 26 0.88 0.20 -3.86
N ARG A 27 1.46 1.36 -4.20
CA ARG A 27 0.95 2.29 -5.21
C ARG A 27 0.83 1.65 -6.58
N ALA A 28 1.79 0.83 -6.97
CA ALA A 28 1.85 0.28 -8.33
C ALA A 28 0.84 -0.84 -8.58
N ILE A 29 0.32 -1.47 -7.51
CA ILE A 29 -0.45 -2.72 -7.59
C ILE A 29 -1.82 -2.60 -6.94
N ALA A 30 -1.95 -1.89 -5.81
CA ALA A 30 -3.16 -1.92 -4.99
C ALA A 30 -4.17 -0.83 -5.37
N ASP A 31 -5.45 -1.19 -5.38
CA ASP A 31 -6.56 -0.24 -5.52
C ASP A 31 -6.82 0.56 -4.23
N GLU A 32 -6.67 -0.13 -3.08
CA GLU A 32 -6.77 0.44 -1.73
C GLU A 32 -5.59 0.01 -0.87
N ILE A 33 -5.22 0.87 0.08
CA ILE A 33 -4.11 0.67 1.00
C ILE A 33 -4.66 0.61 2.42
N ILE A 34 -4.19 -0.38 3.18
CA ILE A 34 -4.40 -0.51 4.62
C ILE A 34 -3.02 -0.42 5.27
N VAL A 35 -2.85 0.54 6.17
CA VAL A 35 -1.63 0.69 6.98
C VAL A 35 -1.84 0.01 8.32
N LEU A 36 -0.99 -0.97 8.60
CA LEU A 36 -0.95 -1.68 9.86
C LEU A 36 0.28 -1.26 10.66
N GLU A 37 0.06 -0.74 11.86
CA GLU A 37 1.09 -0.28 12.77
C GLU A 37 0.84 -0.88 14.15
N SER A 38 1.85 -1.55 14.71
CA SER A 38 1.77 -2.18 16.05
C SER A 38 0.54 -3.08 16.25
N GLY A 39 0.17 -3.84 15.20
CA GLY A 39 -0.98 -4.75 15.23
C GLY A 39 -2.35 -4.06 15.13
N ARG A 40 -2.40 -2.78 14.78
CA ARG A 40 -3.63 -2.02 14.57
C ARG A 40 -3.68 -1.43 13.18
N ILE A 41 -4.87 -1.38 12.59
CA ILE A 41 -5.10 -0.59 11.38
C ILE A 41 -5.10 0.87 11.81
N THR A 42 -4.11 1.63 11.37
CA THR A 42 -3.99 3.06 11.70
C THR A 42 -4.47 3.97 10.58
N GLN A 43 -4.52 3.46 9.34
CA GLN A 43 -5.10 4.19 8.21
C GLN A 43 -5.59 3.23 7.13
N GLN A 44 -6.66 3.60 6.43
CA GLN A 44 -7.16 2.86 5.27
C GLN A 44 -7.73 3.84 4.24
N GLY A 45 -7.48 3.57 2.96
CA GLY A 45 -8.10 4.28 1.85
C GLY A 45 -7.30 4.21 0.57
N ARG A 46 -7.70 5.01 -0.43
CA ARG A 46 -6.91 5.21 -1.64
C ARG A 46 -5.59 5.88 -1.29
N LEU A 47 -4.56 5.64 -2.11
CA LEU A 47 -3.24 6.23 -1.91
C LEU A 47 -3.29 7.75 -1.72
N SER A 48 -4.10 8.48 -2.50
CA SER A 48 -4.22 9.94 -2.34
C SER A 48 -4.65 10.33 -0.93
N ALA A 49 -5.62 9.63 -0.34
CA ALA A 49 -6.05 9.90 1.03
C ALA A 49 -4.95 9.56 2.07
N ILE A 50 -4.10 8.57 1.80
CA ILE A 50 -2.96 8.25 2.65
C ILE A 50 -1.88 9.34 2.58
N VAL A 51 -1.63 9.85 1.37
CA VAL A 51 -0.59 10.86 1.08
C VAL A 51 -1.01 12.25 1.53
N ASP A 52 -2.24 12.65 1.22
CA ASP A 52 -2.73 14.02 1.44
C ASP A 52 -2.99 14.31 2.92
N ASP A 53 -3.36 13.28 3.70
CA ASP A 53 -3.64 13.39 5.13
C ASP A 53 -3.12 12.17 5.92
N PRO A 54 -1.80 12.07 6.15
CA PRO A 54 -1.19 10.94 6.85
C PRO A 54 -1.55 10.94 8.35
N GLN A 55 -2.16 9.84 8.82
CA GLN A 55 -2.76 9.75 10.16
C GLN A 55 -1.80 9.34 11.29
N SER A 56 -0.57 8.93 10.98
CA SER A 56 0.45 8.64 11.99
C SER A 56 1.85 9.02 11.53
N ASP A 57 2.78 9.16 12.48
CA ASP A 57 4.20 9.40 12.17
C ASP A 57 4.79 8.23 11.38
N TYR A 58 4.35 7.00 11.65
CA TYR A 58 4.74 5.83 10.85
C TYR A 58 4.29 5.96 9.39
N VAL A 59 3.05 6.42 9.13
CA VAL A 59 2.60 6.69 7.76
C VAL A 59 3.50 7.75 7.12
N ARG A 60 3.82 8.85 7.82
CA ARG A 60 4.72 9.89 7.28
C ARG A 60 6.10 9.36 6.95
N GLU A 61 6.69 8.51 7.80
CA GLU A 61 7.97 7.85 7.54
C GLU A 61 7.88 6.95 6.31
N LEU A 62 6.81 6.16 6.19
CA LEU A 62 6.56 5.26 5.07
C LEU A 62 6.40 6.03 3.75
N LEU A 63 5.76 7.21 3.79
CA LEU A 63 5.64 8.13 2.66
C LEU A 63 6.96 8.81 2.26
N ARG A 64 8.01 8.82 3.09
CA ARG A 64 9.33 9.37 2.66
C ARG A 64 9.97 8.56 1.54
N GLY A 65 9.52 7.32 1.34
CA GLY A 65 9.96 6.46 0.25
C GLY A 65 9.23 6.68 -1.07
N LEU A 66 8.25 7.60 -1.15
CA LEU A 66 7.50 7.91 -2.39
C LEU A 66 8.27 8.73 -3.42
#